data_AF-A0A3M1D5R8-F1
#
_entry.id   AF-A0A3M1D5R8-F1
#
_cell.length_a   1.000
_cell.length_b   1.000
_cell.length_c   1.000
_cell.angle_alpha   90.00
_cell.angle_beta   90.00
_cell.angle_gamma   90.00
#
_symmetry.space_group_name_H-M   'P 1'
#
loop_
_entity.id
_entity.type
_entity.pdbx_description
1 polymer ?
#
loop_
_entity_poly.entity_id
_entity_poly.type
_entity_poly.pdbx_seq_one_letter_code
_entity_poly.pdbx_strand_id
1 'polypeptide(L)'
;DIDSEAGLSGKPFGDIFGGDREFLFELGFDYEFWHGFGTAYVGASAGFVQYLGKAVTASGGSSPDTTVLNLLPLRLGIGWAFDGLWNWLGVPLMPYAEGGFDYYFWWVLDGVGDIAVYTAEDGSESKARGGIFGAHVAVGMKVLLDALDKEAAGNLFEQVGVINSYLFAEYCWSFIDQFGSGNHFDLGDDTVMFGLAMEF
;
A
#
# COMPACT_ATOMS: atom_id res chain seq x y z
N ASP A 1 -0.44 -10.12 10.11
CA ASP A 1 0.96 -10.54 10.32
C ASP A 1 1.13 -11.91 9.68
N ILE A 2 1.97 -12.00 8.65
CA ILE A 2 2.18 -13.20 7.82
C ILE A 2 2.60 -14.42 8.66
N ASP A 3 3.29 -14.17 9.79
CA ASP A 3 3.79 -15.24 10.66
C ASP A 3 2.71 -15.86 11.58
N SER A 4 1.44 -15.45 11.45
CA SER A 4 0.36 -15.87 12.35
C SER A 4 -0.63 -16.90 11.79
N GLU A 5 -0.36 -17.48 10.61
CA GLU A 5 -1.25 -18.47 10.00
C GLU A 5 -1.35 -19.80 10.75
N ALA A 6 -2.59 -20.33 10.81
CA ALA A 6 -2.91 -21.63 11.39
C ALA A 6 -2.39 -22.78 10.51
N GLY A 7 -1.11 -23.13 10.69
CA GLY A 7 -0.41 -24.18 9.96
C GLY A 7 1.11 -23.99 9.91
N LEU A 8 1.59 -22.79 10.25
CA LEU A 8 3.01 -22.48 10.32
C LEU A 8 3.54 -22.70 11.74
N SER A 9 4.69 -23.39 11.86
CA SER A 9 5.47 -23.42 13.10
C SER A 9 6.66 -22.48 12.95
N GLY A 10 6.65 -21.32 13.61
CA GLY A 10 7.75 -20.35 13.59
C GLY A 10 7.38 -19.02 12.94
N LYS A 11 8.40 -18.25 12.51
CA LYS A 11 8.29 -16.94 11.85
C LYS A 11 8.92 -16.98 10.44
N PRO A 12 8.39 -17.79 9.50
CA PRO A 12 9.06 -18.06 8.23
C PRO A 12 9.24 -16.81 7.35
N PHE A 13 8.41 -15.77 7.47
CA PHE A 13 8.61 -14.53 6.73
C PHE A 13 9.76 -13.71 7.33
N GLY A 14 9.77 -13.53 8.65
CA GLY A 14 10.87 -12.88 9.38
C GLY A 14 12.21 -13.62 9.26
N ASP A 15 12.16 -14.96 9.18
CA ASP A 15 13.35 -15.82 9.05
C ASP A 15 13.96 -15.78 7.63
N ILE A 16 13.17 -15.49 6.59
CA ILE A 16 13.61 -15.47 5.18
C ILE A 16 13.95 -14.06 4.70
N PHE A 17 13.13 -13.06 5.02
CA PHE A 17 13.23 -11.69 4.49
C PHE A 17 13.86 -10.69 5.48
N GLY A 18 14.08 -11.07 6.73
CA GLY A 18 15.00 -10.40 7.65
C GLY A 18 14.61 -8.99 8.14
N GLY A 19 13.49 -8.41 7.69
CA GLY A 19 13.01 -7.11 8.12
C GLY A 19 11.49 -6.98 8.10
N ASP A 20 10.90 -6.58 9.23
CA ASP A 20 9.45 -6.38 9.41
C ASP A 20 8.92 -5.10 8.72
N ARG A 21 9.75 -4.37 7.94
CA ARG A 21 9.43 -3.04 7.41
C ARG A 21 10.15 -2.78 6.09
N GLU A 22 9.40 -2.63 5.00
CA GLU A 22 9.90 -2.20 3.70
C GLU A 22 9.23 -0.89 3.23
N PHE A 23 9.88 -0.19 2.31
CA PHE A 23 9.33 1.03 1.72
C PHE A 23 8.36 0.70 0.58
N LEU A 24 7.11 1.10 0.75
CA LEU A 24 6.09 1.11 -0.29
C LEU A 24 6.11 2.44 -1.04
N PHE A 25 6.26 2.39 -2.37
CA PHE A 25 5.96 3.53 -3.24
C PHE A 25 4.55 3.37 -3.79
N GLU A 26 3.73 4.41 -3.72
CA GLU A 26 2.35 4.38 -4.21
C GLU A 26 2.00 5.65 -4.99
N LEU A 27 1.25 5.48 -6.07
CA LEU A 27 0.69 6.56 -6.88
C LEU A 27 -0.84 6.38 -6.93
N GLY A 28 -1.56 7.44 -6.61
CA GLY A 28 -3.03 7.46 -6.58
C GLY A 28 -3.64 8.58 -7.41
N PHE A 29 -4.91 8.39 -7.76
CA PHE A 29 -5.78 9.39 -8.35
C PHE A 29 -7.12 9.39 -7.64
N ASP A 30 -7.57 10.58 -7.23
CA ASP A 30 -8.85 10.80 -6.57
C ASP A 30 -9.76 11.66 -7.45
N TYR A 31 -11.03 11.26 -7.55
CA TYR A 31 -12.08 12.05 -8.17
C TYR A 31 -13.09 12.51 -7.12
N GLU A 32 -13.13 13.82 -6.90
CA GLU A 32 -14.09 14.45 -5.99
C GLU A 32 -15.44 14.61 -6.68
N PHE A 33 -16.49 14.05 -6.07
CA PHE A 33 -17.83 14.04 -6.68
C PHE A 33 -18.89 14.78 -5.83
N TRP A 34 -18.55 15.16 -4.60
CA TRP A 34 -19.46 15.91 -3.74
C TRP A 34 -18.70 16.87 -2.82
N HIS A 35 -19.20 18.11 -2.74
CA HIS A 35 -18.69 19.17 -1.88
C HIS A 35 -19.85 19.73 -1.06
N GLY A 36 -19.69 19.76 0.26
CA GLY A 36 -20.73 20.22 1.19
C GLY A 36 -20.17 20.58 2.56
N PHE A 37 -20.43 19.75 3.56
CA PHE A 37 -19.81 19.86 4.90
C PHE A 37 -18.39 19.25 4.95
N GLY A 38 -17.88 18.89 3.78
CA GLY A 38 -16.72 18.06 3.53
C GLY A 38 -16.69 17.72 2.05
N THR A 39 -15.66 17.01 1.63
CA THR A 39 -15.47 16.56 0.26
C THR A 39 -15.52 15.04 0.23
N ALA A 40 -16.42 14.47 -0.57
CA ALA A 40 -16.43 13.04 -0.84
C ALA A 40 -15.74 12.76 -2.17
N TYR A 41 -14.88 11.73 -2.18
CA TYR A 41 -14.06 11.37 -3.32
C TYR A 41 -14.03 9.85 -3.51
N VAL A 42 -13.78 9.43 -4.74
CA VAL A 42 -13.47 8.05 -5.10
C VAL A 42 -12.04 8.00 -5.60
N GLY A 43 -11.23 7.10 -5.03
CA GLY A 43 -9.79 7.02 -5.27
C GLY A 43 -9.40 5.66 -5.81
N ALA A 44 -8.38 5.64 -6.67
CA ALA A 44 -7.69 4.42 -7.07
C ALA A 44 -6.18 4.63 -7.00
N SER A 45 -5.45 3.64 -6.50
CA SER A 45 -3.99 3.70 -6.40
C SER A 45 -3.32 2.39 -6.81
N ALA A 46 -2.05 2.51 -7.18
CA ALA A 46 -1.17 1.40 -7.45
C ALA A 46 0.16 1.65 -6.75
N GLY A 47 0.62 0.66 -5.99
CA GLY A 47 1.91 0.71 -5.33
C GLY A 47 2.84 -0.42 -5.74
N PHE A 48 4.08 -0.33 -5.28
CA PHE A 48 5.10 -1.34 -5.51
C PHE A 48 6.02 -1.42 -4.29
N VAL A 49 6.23 -2.64 -3.80
CA VAL A 49 7.19 -2.95 -2.72
C VAL A 49 7.93 -4.23 -3.06
N GLN A 50 9.21 -4.29 -2.67
CA GLN A 50 10.09 -5.41 -2.92
C GLN A 50 10.75 -5.83 -1.61
N TYR A 51 10.68 -7.13 -1.30
CA TYR A 51 11.35 -7.76 -0.17
C TYR A 51 12.50 -8.62 -0.67
N LEU A 52 13.67 -8.45 -0.07
CA LEU A 52 14.90 -9.19 -0.39
C LEU A 52 15.18 -10.22 0.70
N GLY A 53 15.23 -11.50 0.33
CA GLY A 53 15.46 -12.59 1.27
C GLY A 53 16.53 -13.57 0.79
N LYS A 54 16.94 -14.48 1.67
CA LYS A 54 17.81 -15.62 1.29
C LYS A 54 16.97 -16.88 1.16
N ALA A 55 17.12 -17.61 0.07
CA ALA A 55 16.44 -18.89 -0.10
C ALA A 55 16.89 -19.88 1.01
N VAL A 56 15.96 -20.70 1.51
CA VAL A 56 16.26 -21.77 2.46
C VAL A 56 16.24 -23.10 1.70
N THR A 57 17.26 -23.92 1.90
CA THR A 57 17.34 -25.27 1.29
C THR A 57 16.37 -26.24 1.96
N ALA A 58 15.97 -27.32 1.28
CA ALA A 58 15.06 -28.34 1.82
C ALA A 58 15.56 -29.04 3.11
N SER A 59 16.84 -28.90 3.43
CA SER A 59 17.48 -29.39 4.66
C SER A 59 17.59 -28.32 5.77
N GLY A 60 16.98 -27.14 5.59
CA GLY A 60 16.98 -26.05 6.57
C GLY A 60 18.26 -25.21 6.62
N GLY A 61 19.19 -25.41 5.68
CA GLY A 61 20.39 -24.57 5.54
C GLY A 61 20.11 -23.31 4.72
N SER A 62 20.68 -22.17 5.10
CA SER A 62 20.66 -20.95 4.27
C SER A 62 21.33 -21.22 2.92
N SER A 63 20.60 -21.02 1.82
CA SER A 63 21.18 -20.99 0.48
C SER A 63 21.98 -19.70 0.28
N PRO A 64 23.06 -19.71 -0.53
CA PRO A 64 23.69 -18.48 -1.02
C PRO A 64 22.80 -17.71 -2.01
N ASP A 65 21.73 -18.32 -2.52
CA ASP A 65 20.85 -17.71 -3.52
C ASP A 65 19.90 -16.69 -2.89
N THR A 66 19.85 -15.50 -3.49
CA THR A 66 18.91 -14.43 -3.12
C THR A 66 17.55 -14.70 -3.74
N THR A 67 16.48 -14.57 -2.96
CA THR A 67 15.09 -14.62 -3.44
C THR A 67 14.46 -13.25 -3.28
N VAL A 68 13.69 -12.83 -4.28
CA VAL A 68 13.05 -11.51 -4.29
C VAL A 68 11.54 -11.68 -4.36
N LEU A 69 10.82 -11.18 -3.35
CA LEU A 69 9.37 -11.10 -3.38
C LEU A 69 8.96 -9.70 -3.82
N ASN A 70 8.12 -9.61 -4.84
CA ASN A 70 7.55 -8.35 -5.30
C ASN A 70 6.06 -8.35 -5.02
N LEU A 71 5.56 -7.23 -4.49
CA LEU A 71 4.13 -6.97 -4.32
C LEU A 71 3.74 -5.71 -5.08
N LEU A 72 2.62 -5.80 -5.78
CA LEU A 72 1.95 -4.70 -6.47
C LEU A 72 0.54 -4.57 -5.87
N PRO A 73 0.37 -3.78 -4.80
CA PRO A 73 -0.95 -3.42 -4.29
C PRO A 73 -1.70 -2.53 -5.28
N LEU A 74 -2.95 -2.89 -5.57
CA LEU A 74 -3.92 -2.02 -6.23
C LEU A 74 -5.03 -1.74 -5.23
N ARG A 75 -5.39 -0.47 -5.06
CA ARG A 75 -6.45 -0.05 -4.13
C ARG A 75 -7.54 0.70 -4.86
N LEU A 76 -8.78 0.50 -4.43
CA LEU A 76 -9.94 1.23 -4.90
C LEU A 76 -10.83 1.55 -3.70
N GLY A 77 -11.05 2.83 -3.44
CA GLY A 77 -11.72 3.27 -2.22
C GLY A 77 -12.65 4.45 -2.45
N ILE A 78 -13.49 4.67 -1.45
CA ILE A 78 -14.26 5.89 -1.29
C ILE A 78 -13.82 6.56 0.00
N GLY A 79 -13.65 7.87 -0.05
CA GLY A 79 -13.21 8.66 1.09
C GLY A 79 -14.05 9.89 1.31
N TRP A 80 -13.88 10.44 2.50
CA TRP A 80 -14.49 11.69 2.92
C TRP A 80 -13.46 12.52 3.69
N ALA A 81 -13.27 13.75 3.24
CA ALA A 81 -12.37 14.73 3.83
C ALA A 81 -13.15 15.88 4.44
N PHE A 82 -12.74 16.34 5.62
CA PHE A 82 -13.35 17.45 6.31
C PHE A 82 -12.59 18.75 6.03
N ASP A 83 -13.12 19.57 5.13
CA ASP A 83 -12.56 20.87 4.71
C ASP A 83 -13.01 22.05 5.60
N GLY A 84 -14.00 21.84 6.48
CA GLY A 84 -14.58 22.89 7.32
C GLY A 84 -13.63 23.54 8.33
N LEU A 85 -12.52 22.89 8.69
CA LEU A 85 -11.52 23.45 9.62
C LEU A 85 -10.84 24.70 9.06
N TRP A 86 -10.58 24.74 7.76
CA TRP A 86 -10.01 25.92 7.11
C TRP A 86 -10.98 27.10 7.20
N ASN A 87 -12.25 26.85 6.85
CA ASN A 87 -13.27 27.89 6.76
C ASN A 87 -13.68 28.46 8.14
N TRP A 88 -13.57 27.68 9.21
CA TRP A 88 -14.04 28.10 10.54
C TRP A 88 -12.94 28.52 11.49
N LEU A 89 -11.78 27.85 11.44
CA LEU A 89 -10.67 28.07 12.38
C LEU A 89 -9.44 28.69 11.71
N GLY A 90 -9.41 28.81 10.38
CA GLY A 90 -8.24 29.29 9.63
C GLY A 90 -7.04 28.34 9.71
N VAL A 91 -7.29 27.08 10.07
CA VAL A 91 -6.26 26.07 10.25
C VAL A 91 -6.15 25.26 8.95
N PRO A 92 -4.97 25.20 8.30
CA PRO A 92 -4.77 24.55 7.00
C PRO A 92 -4.67 23.01 7.15
N LEU A 93 -5.62 22.41 7.87
CA LEU A 93 -5.69 20.98 8.14
C LEU A 93 -7.01 20.43 7.63
N MET A 94 -6.95 19.27 6.98
CA MET A 94 -8.09 18.57 6.43
C MET A 94 -7.98 17.09 6.81
N PRO A 95 -8.58 16.69 7.95
CA PRO A 95 -8.64 15.28 8.32
C PRO A 95 -9.56 14.56 7.36
N TYR A 96 -9.22 13.32 7.02
CA TYR A 96 -10.01 12.49 6.13
C TYR A 96 -10.00 11.04 6.59
N ALA A 97 -10.98 10.28 6.09
CA ALA A 97 -11.04 8.84 6.24
C ALA A 97 -11.48 8.23 4.92
N GLU A 98 -10.99 7.04 4.64
CA GLU A 98 -11.35 6.26 3.46
C GLU A 98 -11.48 4.78 3.79
N GLY A 99 -12.22 4.09 2.93
CA GLY A 99 -12.34 2.65 2.98
C GLY A 99 -12.61 2.08 1.61
N GLY A 100 -12.13 0.89 1.38
CA GLY A 100 -12.13 0.32 0.06
C GLY A 100 -11.72 -1.13 0.00
N PHE A 101 -11.46 -1.56 -1.22
CA PHE A 101 -11.01 -2.90 -1.56
C PHE A 101 -9.62 -2.84 -2.16
N ASP A 102 -8.85 -3.88 -1.87
CA ASP A 102 -7.48 -4.03 -2.33
C ASP A 102 -7.30 -5.32 -3.10
N TYR A 103 -6.36 -5.30 -4.03
CA TYR A 103 -5.87 -6.49 -4.70
C TYR A 103 -4.34 -6.47 -4.78
N TYR A 104 -3.70 -7.42 -4.11
CA TYR A 104 -2.26 -7.54 -4.04
C TYR A 104 -1.80 -8.58 -5.05
N PHE A 105 -1.21 -8.13 -6.17
CA PHE A 105 -0.49 -9.04 -7.07
C PHE A 105 0.89 -9.33 -6.48
N TRP A 106 1.29 -10.60 -6.45
CA TRP A 106 2.59 -11.00 -5.94
C TRP A 106 3.30 -11.97 -6.86
N TRP A 107 4.63 -11.87 -6.92
CA TRP A 107 5.49 -12.82 -7.62
C TRP A 107 6.87 -12.91 -6.96
N VAL A 108 7.42 -14.12 -6.95
CA VAL A 108 8.73 -14.43 -6.38
C VAL A 108 9.72 -14.71 -7.50
N LEU A 109 10.88 -14.06 -7.44
CA LEU A 109 12.01 -14.30 -8.34
C LEU A 109 13.05 -15.18 -7.66
N ASP A 110 13.62 -16.11 -8.44
CA ASP A 110 14.76 -16.95 -8.03
C ASP A 110 16.10 -16.20 -8.13
N GLY A 111 17.19 -16.89 -7.77
CA GLY A 111 18.55 -16.33 -7.77
C GLY A 111 19.11 -15.95 -9.15
N VAL A 112 18.42 -16.31 -10.24
CA VAL A 112 18.78 -15.97 -11.63
C VAL A 112 17.88 -14.86 -12.18
N GLY A 113 16.80 -14.50 -11.47
CA GLY A 113 15.86 -13.44 -11.83
C GLY A 113 14.61 -13.93 -12.57
N ASP A 114 14.42 -15.25 -12.67
CA ASP A 114 13.21 -15.85 -13.24
C ASP A 114 12.14 -16.07 -12.17
N ILE A 115 10.86 -16.15 -12.57
CA ILE A 115 9.79 -16.47 -11.62
C ILE A 115 10.03 -17.87 -11.05
N ALA A 116 10.18 -17.97 -9.73
CA ALA A 116 10.47 -19.22 -9.07
C ALA A 116 9.42 -20.29 -9.39
N VAL A 117 9.88 -21.48 -9.79
CA VAL A 117 9.04 -22.63 -10.08
C VAL A 117 9.28 -23.70 -9.02
N TYR A 118 8.21 -24.16 -8.38
CA TYR A 118 8.24 -25.29 -7.48
C TYR A 118 7.76 -26.53 -8.24
N THR A 119 8.57 -27.58 -8.25
CA THR A 119 8.18 -28.89 -8.79
C THR A 119 7.84 -29.81 -7.61
N ALA A 120 6.58 -30.21 -7.51
CA ALA A 120 6.13 -31.14 -6.46
C ALA A 120 6.64 -32.57 -6.72
N GLU A 121 6.59 -33.44 -5.70
CA GLU A 121 7.04 -34.84 -5.81
C GLU A 121 6.27 -35.65 -6.87
N ASP A 122 5.08 -35.20 -7.28
CA ASP A 122 4.26 -35.79 -8.34
C ASP A 122 4.65 -35.34 -9.76
N GLY A 123 5.66 -34.46 -9.89
CA GLY A 123 6.14 -33.90 -11.15
C GLY A 123 5.32 -32.71 -11.66
N SER A 124 4.37 -32.18 -10.88
CA SER A 124 3.65 -30.97 -11.23
C SER A 124 4.48 -29.70 -10.96
N GLU A 125 4.51 -28.79 -11.93
CA GLU A 125 5.20 -27.50 -11.80
C GLU A 125 4.19 -26.39 -11.43
N SER A 126 4.46 -25.68 -10.33
CA SER A 126 3.69 -24.52 -9.89
C SER A 126 4.57 -23.27 -9.88
N LYS A 127 4.07 -22.18 -10.47
CA LYS A 127 4.77 -20.89 -10.49
C LYS A 127 4.46 -20.10 -9.22
N ALA A 128 5.48 -19.51 -8.60
CA ALA A 128 5.35 -18.67 -7.41
C ALA A 128 4.83 -17.27 -7.75
N ARG A 129 3.57 -17.20 -8.21
CA ARG A 129 2.83 -15.97 -8.46
C ARG A 129 1.38 -16.14 -8.09
N GLY A 130 0.75 -15.06 -7.65
CA GLY A 130 -0.66 -15.08 -7.28
C GLY A 130 -1.23 -13.69 -7.10
N GLY A 131 -2.46 -13.64 -6.64
CA GLY A 131 -3.09 -12.41 -6.22
C GLY A 131 -4.04 -12.65 -5.06
N ILE A 132 -4.09 -11.70 -4.14
CA ILE A 132 -4.87 -11.80 -2.91
C ILE A 132 -5.79 -10.59 -2.83
N PHE A 133 -7.07 -10.84 -2.56
CA PHE A 133 -8.06 -9.79 -2.40
C PHE A 133 -8.18 -9.41 -0.92
N GLY A 134 -8.35 -8.12 -0.64
CA GLY A 134 -8.54 -7.60 0.70
C GLY A 134 -9.44 -6.37 0.73
N ALA A 135 -9.58 -5.79 1.91
CA ALA A 135 -10.22 -4.51 2.13
C ALA A 135 -9.31 -3.63 2.98
N HIS A 136 -9.47 -2.32 2.90
CA HIS A 136 -8.76 -1.39 3.77
C HIS A 136 -9.71 -0.38 4.39
N VAL A 137 -9.25 0.16 5.51
CA VAL A 137 -9.76 1.40 6.09
C VAL A 137 -8.56 2.26 6.42
N ALA A 138 -8.58 3.53 6.02
CA ALA A 138 -7.52 4.47 6.31
C ALA A 138 -8.06 5.74 6.95
N VAL A 139 -7.24 6.36 7.79
CA VAL A 139 -7.49 7.70 8.33
C VAL A 139 -6.25 8.54 8.18
N GLY A 140 -6.41 9.79 7.80
CA GLY A 140 -5.29 10.66 7.51
C GLY A 140 -5.57 12.13 7.75
N MET A 141 -4.53 12.92 7.53
CA MET A 141 -4.53 14.37 7.65
C MET A 141 -3.80 14.96 6.45
N LYS A 142 -4.47 15.86 5.73
CA LYS A 142 -3.85 16.70 4.69
C LYS A 142 -3.55 18.08 5.26
N VAL A 143 -2.37 18.61 4.96
CA VAL A 143 -1.93 19.95 5.33
C VAL A 143 -1.80 20.76 4.04
N LEU A 144 -2.55 21.86 3.94
CA LEU A 144 -2.50 22.75 2.77
C LEU A 144 -1.17 23.52 2.79
N LEU A 145 -0.32 23.28 1.78
CA LEU A 145 0.98 23.93 1.65
C LEU A 145 0.86 25.35 1.10
N ASP A 146 -0.21 25.65 0.37
CA ASP A 146 -0.51 26.97 -0.19
C ASP A 146 -0.66 28.05 0.90
N ALA A 147 -1.00 27.66 2.13
CA ALA A 147 -1.04 28.55 3.28
C ALA A 147 0.36 28.99 3.75
N LEU A 148 1.40 28.19 3.45
CA LEU A 148 2.79 28.47 3.82
C LEU A 148 3.46 29.41 2.82
N ASP A 149 3.24 29.21 1.52
CA ASP A 149 3.82 30.03 0.45
C ASP A 149 2.82 30.29 -0.69
N LYS A 150 2.20 31.46 -0.64
CA LYS A 150 1.20 31.89 -1.64
C LYS A 150 1.81 32.24 -2.99
N GLU A 151 3.08 32.65 -3.02
CA GLU A 151 3.77 33.03 -4.26
C GLU A 151 4.14 31.77 -5.05
N ALA A 152 4.61 30.73 -4.36
CA ALA A 152 4.82 29.42 -4.97
C ALA A 152 3.51 28.80 -5.50
N ALA A 153 2.43 28.87 -4.72
CA ALA A 153 1.11 28.38 -5.14
C ALA A 153 0.59 29.12 -6.40
N GLY A 154 0.72 30.44 -6.45
CA GLY A 154 0.34 31.23 -7.64
C GLY A 154 1.15 30.85 -8.88
N ASN A 155 2.47 30.65 -8.74
CA ASN A 155 3.32 30.19 -9.84
C ASN A 155 2.95 28.78 -10.33
N LEU A 156 2.60 27.87 -9.41
CA LEU A 156 2.17 26.50 -9.72
C LEU A 156 0.85 26.48 -10.51
N PHE A 157 -0.11 27.32 -10.11
CA PHE A 157 -1.36 27.49 -10.84
C PHE A 157 -1.12 28.05 -12.25
N GLU A 158 -0.32 29.11 -12.37
CA GLU A 158 -0.06 29.75 -13.67
C GLU A 158 0.74 28.87 -14.65
N GLN A 159 1.65 28.02 -14.16
CA GLN A 159 2.54 27.21 -15.01
C GLN A 159 2.03 25.79 -15.27
N VAL A 160 1.43 25.15 -14.28
CA VAL A 160 1.10 23.71 -14.30
C VAL A 160 -0.41 23.45 -14.14
N GLY A 161 -1.18 24.45 -13.72
CA GLY A 161 -2.61 24.31 -13.45
C GLY A 161 -2.95 23.61 -12.13
N VAL A 162 -1.98 23.48 -11.22
CA VAL A 162 -2.22 22.94 -9.88
C VAL A 162 -2.96 24.00 -9.06
N ILE A 163 -4.16 23.67 -8.58
CA ILE A 163 -5.01 24.57 -7.78
C ILE A 163 -4.53 24.60 -6.34
N ASN A 164 -4.35 23.42 -5.73
CA ASN A 164 -3.89 23.28 -4.35
C ASN A 164 -2.82 22.19 -4.23
N SER A 165 -1.88 22.39 -3.30
CA SER A 165 -0.88 21.39 -2.94
C SER A 165 -0.97 21.00 -1.46
N TYR A 166 -0.87 19.70 -1.19
CA TYR A 166 -1.01 19.16 0.16
C TYR A 166 0.15 18.23 0.52
N LEU A 167 0.57 18.30 1.78
CA LEU A 167 1.33 17.23 2.42
C LEU A 167 0.35 16.37 3.21
N PHE A 168 0.43 15.05 3.09
CA PHE A 168 -0.45 14.15 3.84
C PHE A 168 0.33 13.13 4.67
N ALA A 169 -0.32 12.71 5.75
CA ALA A 169 0.07 11.56 6.55
C ALA A 169 -1.17 10.69 6.77
N GLU A 170 -1.03 9.39 6.57
CA GLU A 170 -2.12 8.42 6.61
C GLU A 170 -1.72 7.19 7.43
N TYR A 171 -2.67 6.66 8.17
CA TYR A 171 -2.61 5.35 8.79
C TYR A 171 -3.65 4.45 8.15
N CYS A 172 -3.21 3.36 7.54
CA CYS A 172 -4.04 2.42 6.80
C CYS A 172 -4.02 1.05 7.49
N TRP A 173 -5.21 0.55 7.82
CA TRP A 173 -5.45 -0.82 8.25
C TRP A 173 -5.88 -1.64 7.04
N SER A 174 -5.09 -2.65 6.68
CA SER A 174 -5.43 -3.57 5.61
C SER A 174 -5.90 -4.92 6.18
N PHE A 175 -7.07 -5.36 5.73
CA PHE A 175 -7.68 -6.65 6.02
C PHE A 175 -7.57 -7.52 4.77
N ILE A 176 -6.45 -8.23 4.64
CA ILE A 176 -6.13 -9.03 3.46
C ILE A 176 -6.26 -10.51 3.82
N ASP A 177 -7.51 -10.97 3.90
CA ASP A 177 -7.87 -12.32 4.38
C ASP A 177 -8.64 -13.14 3.33
N GLN A 178 -8.78 -12.64 2.10
CA GLN A 178 -9.61 -13.23 1.04
C GLN A 178 -11.04 -13.56 1.50
N PHE A 179 -11.59 -12.82 2.46
CA PHE A 179 -12.89 -13.07 3.10
C PHE A 179 -13.00 -14.44 3.81
N GLY A 180 -11.91 -14.95 4.37
CA GLY A 180 -11.93 -16.11 5.27
C GLY A 180 -11.84 -17.49 4.60
N SER A 181 -11.37 -17.60 3.35
CA SER A 181 -10.97 -18.90 2.80
C SER A 181 -9.59 -19.29 3.36
N GLY A 182 -9.55 -20.25 4.29
CA GLY A 182 -8.37 -20.57 5.12
C GLY A 182 -7.17 -21.23 4.41
N ASN A 183 -6.71 -20.70 3.27
CA ASN A 183 -5.60 -21.24 2.50
C ASN A 183 -4.74 -20.14 1.81
N HIS A 184 -4.58 -18.96 2.43
CA HIS A 184 -3.90 -17.82 1.81
C HIS A 184 -3.08 -16.98 2.80
N PHE A 185 -2.00 -16.38 2.26
CA PHE A 185 -1.09 -15.42 2.89
C PHE A 185 -1.84 -14.30 3.64
N ASP A 186 -1.73 -14.24 4.97
CA ASP A 186 -2.22 -13.12 5.78
C ASP A 186 -1.28 -11.91 5.69
N LEU A 187 -1.56 -11.02 4.74
CA LEU A 187 -0.84 -9.76 4.55
C LEU A 187 -1.42 -8.61 5.40
N GLY A 188 -2.34 -8.88 6.32
CA GLY A 188 -2.94 -7.85 7.16
C GLY A 188 -1.88 -7.15 8.01
N ASP A 189 -1.57 -5.92 7.64
CA ASP A 189 -0.55 -5.09 8.28
C ASP A 189 -1.01 -3.63 8.34
N ASP A 190 -0.45 -2.90 9.29
CA ASP A 190 -0.71 -1.50 9.52
C ASP A 190 0.34 -0.67 8.76
N THR A 191 -0.11 0.08 7.74
CA THR A 191 0.79 0.90 6.94
C THR A 191 0.69 2.37 7.36
N VAL A 192 1.83 3.01 7.60
CA VAL A 192 1.90 4.47 7.73
C VAL A 192 2.45 5.05 6.44
N MET A 193 1.71 5.96 5.82
CA MET A 193 2.08 6.61 4.56
C MET A 193 2.27 8.10 4.75
N PHE A 194 3.26 8.66 4.05
CA PHE A 194 3.51 10.09 3.96
C PHE A 194 3.71 10.44 2.50
N GLY A 195 3.13 11.55 2.05
CA GLY A 195 3.23 11.91 0.64
C GLY A 195 2.78 13.33 0.32
N LEU A 196 2.85 13.65 -0.96
CA LEU A 196 2.36 14.90 -1.53
C LEU A 196 1.14 14.61 -2.39
N ALA A 197 0.12 15.46 -2.30
CA ALA A 197 -1.04 15.44 -3.18
C ALA A 197 -1.14 16.79 -3.90
N MET A 198 -1.59 16.73 -5.15
CA MET A 198 -1.81 17.90 -6.01
C MET A 198 -3.23 17.83 -6.54
N GLU A 199 -3.94 18.95 -6.43
CA GLU A 199 -5.30 19.13 -6.93
C GLU A 199 -5.25 19.96 -8.23
N PHE A 200 -6.05 19.59 -9.22
CA PHE A 200 -6.04 20.18 -10.58
C PHE A 200 -7.45 20.61 -11.00
#